data_AF-A0A0R3LHR4-F1
#
_entry.id   AF-A0A0R3LHR4-F1
#
_cell.length_a   1.000
_cell.length_b   1.000
_cell.length_c   1.000
_cell.angle_alpha   90.00
_cell.angle_beta   90.00
_cell.angle_gamma   90.00
#
_symmetry.space_group_name_H-M   'P 1'
#
loop_
_entity.id
_entity.type
_entity.pdbx_description
1 polymer ?
#
loop_
_entity_poly.entity_id
_entity_poly.type
_entity_poly.pdbx_seq_one_letter_code
_entity_poly.pdbx_strand_id
1 'polypeptide(L)'
;MRKTPGSLLLAIAAVFFSPQVRAQQVAAETPQTMLSAQIRTQGFTCDKALGATRDRKRSRPDRAVWVLKCSNATYRVTRAPDMAAKVEPLP
;
A
#
# COMPACT_ATOMS: atom_id res chain seq x y z
N MET A 1 -34.46 -15.95 -62.06
CA MET A 1 -33.79 -16.46 -60.84
C MET A 1 -32.96 -15.33 -60.25
N ARG A 2 -33.12 -15.06 -58.94
CA ARG A 2 -32.65 -13.85 -58.23
C ARG A 2 -31.12 -13.73 -58.22
N LYS A 3 -30.58 -12.56 -58.54
CA LYS A 3 -29.18 -12.19 -58.29
C LYS A 3 -29.18 -10.97 -57.38
N THR A 4 -28.90 -11.18 -56.11
CA THR A 4 -28.86 -10.16 -55.05
C THR A 4 -27.60 -9.29 -55.17
N PRO A 5 -27.67 -8.01 -54.73
CA PRO A 5 -26.56 -7.07 -54.81
C PRO A 5 -25.63 -7.23 -53.60
N GLY A 6 -24.34 -7.44 -53.86
CA GLY A 6 -23.31 -7.51 -52.82
C GLY A 6 -22.82 -6.11 -52.44
N SER A 7 -23.49 -5.51 -51.46
CA SER A 7 -22.99 -4.36 -50.71
C SER A 7 -21.78 -4.80 -49.89
N LEU A 8 -20.60 -4.21 -50.13
CA LEU A 8 -19.39 -4.45 -49.34
C LEU A 8 -18.87 -3.12 -48.77
N LEU A 9 -19.57 -2.62 -47.76
CA LEU A 9 -19.04 -1.62 -46.83
C LEU A 9 -18.24 -2.36 -45.75
N LEU A 10 -16.93 -2.47 -45.93
CA LEU A 10 -16.02 -2.94 -44.87
C LEU A 10 -15.69 -1.77 -43.94
N ALA A 11 -16.46 -1.61 -42.86
CA ALA A 11 -16.09 -0.72 -41.76
C ALA A 11 -15.07 -1.45 -40.86
N ILE A 12 -13.79 -1.08 -40.97
CA ILE A 12 -12.71 -1.60 -40.13
C ILE A 12 -12.81 -0.89 -38.76
N ALA A 13 -13.40 -1.56 -37.78
CA ALA A 13 -13.36 -1.13 -36.39
C ALA A 13 -11.96 -1.43 -35.83
N ALA A 14 -11.08 -0.42 -35.84
CA ALA A 14 -9.80 -0.48 -35.15
C ALA A 14 -10.04 -0.46 -33.63
N VAL A 15 -10.05 -1.64 -33.01
CA VAL A 15 -10.06 -1.78 -31.56
C VAL A 15 -8.69 -1.35 -31.04
N PHE A 16 -8.59 -0.11 -30.56
CA PHE A 16 -7.43 0.40 -29.85
C PHE A 16 -7.27 -0.36 -28.52
N PHE A 17 -6.61 -1.51 -28.56
CA PHE A 17 -6.07 -2.20 -27.38
C PHE A 17 -4.85 -1.42 -26.88
N SER A 18 -5.09 -0.34 -26.14
CA SER A 18 -4.04 0.34 -25.40
C SER A 18 -3.68 -0.51 -24.18
N PRO A 19 -2.39 -0.88 -23.97
CA PRO A 19 -1.98 -1.50 -22.73
C PRO A 19 -2.09 -0.44 -21.64
N GLN A 20 -3.07 -0.58 -20.73
CA GLN A 20 -3.10 0.23 -19.52
C GLN A 20 -1.92 -0.16 -18.64
N VAL A 21 -0.80 0.53 -18.81
CA VAL A 21 0.28 0.51 -17.82
C VAL A 21 -0.25 1.25 -16.59
N ARG A 22 -0.80 0.51 -15.63
CA ARG A 22 -1.06 1.04 -14.28
C ARG A 22 0.29 1.34 -13.66
N ALA A 23 0.66 2.62 -13.61
CA ALA A 23 1.76 3.08 -12.78
C ALA A 23 1.42 2.73 -11.31
N GLN A 24 2.02 1.66 -10.78
CA GLN A 24 2.07 1.47 -9.34
C GLN A 24 2.88 2.62 -8.78
N GLN A 25 2.22 3.54 -8.08
CA GLN A 25 2.92 4.53 -7.28
C GLN A 25 3.77 3.76 -6.27
N VAL A 26 5.09 3.73 -6.51
CA VAL A 26 6.06 3.29 -5.53
C VAL A 26 5.96 4.29 -4.39
N ALA A 27 5.16 3.96 -3.37
CA ALA A 27 5.00 4.79 -2.21
C ALA A 27 6.40 5.02 -1.62
N ALA A 28 6.82 6.28 -1.51
CA ALA A 28 8.09 6.62 -0.89
C ALA A 28 8.24 5.85 0.43
N GLU A 29 9.45 5.34 0.70
CA GLU A 29 9.76 4.62 1.94
C GLU A 29 9.73 5.58 3.13
N THR A 30 8.52 5.91 3.57
CA THR A 30 8.27 6.68 4.77
C THR A 30 8.25 5.74 5.98
N PRO A 31 8.56 6.24 7.19
CA PRO A 31 8.36 5.45 8.40
C PRO A 31 6.94 4.88 8.51
N GLN A 32 5.93 5.62 8.04
CA GLN A 32 4.55 5.17 7.99
C GLN A 32 4.36 3.92 7.12
N THR A 33 4.84 3.94 5.87
CA THR A 33 4.67 2.81 4.94
C THR A 33 5.45 1.60 5.44
N MET A 34 6.71 1.79 5.86
CA MET A 34 7.54 0.71 6.42
C MET A 34 6.93 0.08 7.67
N LEU A 35 6.53 0.90 8.66
CA LEU A 35 5.96 0.37 9.91
C LEU A 35 4.65 -0.37 9.64
N SER A 36 3.78 0.17 8.77
CA SER A 36 2.52 -0.50 8.42
C SER A 36 2.75 -1.85 7.74
N ALA A 37 3.70 -1.95 6.81
CA ALA A 37 4.05 -3.21 6.15
C ALA A 37 4.63 -4.22 7.16
N GLN A 38 5.48 -3.75 8.06
CA GLN A 38 6.09 -4.60 9.07
C GLN A 38 5.05 -5.20 10.04
N ILE A 39 4.14 -4.38 10.57
CA ILE A 39 3.16 -4.91 11.53
C ILE A 39 2.16 -5.87 10.87
N ARG A 40 1.82 -5.66 9.59
CA ARG A 40 0.99 -6.60 8.81
C ARG A 40 1.66 -7.94 8.63
N THR A 41 2.98 -7.94 8.37
CA THR A 41 3.77 -9.18 8.25
C THR A 41 3.79 -9.96 9.57
N GLN A 42 3.62 -9.27 10.70
CA GLN A 42 3.51 -9.89 12.03
C GLN A 42 2.06 -10.26 12.42
N GLY A 43 1.09 -10.06 11.53
CA GLY A 43 -0.32 -10.41 11.77
C GLY A 43 -1.18 -9.30 12.39
N PHE A 44 -0.66 -8.08 12.58
CA PHE A 44 -1.47 -6.95 13.05
C PHE A 44 -2.22 -6.29 11.89
N THR A 45 -3.49 -5.98 12.12
CA THR A 45 -4.36 -5.32 11.14
C THR A 45 -4.06 -3.83 11.05
N CYS A 46 -3.60 -3.34 9.91
CA CYS A 46 -3.52 -1.90 9.65
C CYS A 46 -4.02 -1.66 8.24
N ASP A 47 -5.25 -1.18 8.06
CA ASP A 47 -5.82 -1.06 6.72
C ASP A 47 -5.15 0.09 5.98
N LYS A 48 -5.52 1.32 6.36
CA LYS A 48 -4.90 2.54 5.85
C LYS A 48 -4.02 3.15 6.93
N ALA A 49 -2.71 3.18 6.70
CA ALA A 49 -1.81 3.95 7.55
C ALA A 49 -2.12 5.44 7.35
N LEU A 50 -2.41 6.17 8.43
CA LEU A 50 -2.72 7.60 8.44
C LEU A 50 -1.51 8.45 8.80
N GLY A 51 -0.57 7.90 9.57
CA GLY A 51 0.64 8.60 9.97
C GLY A 51 1.50 7.78 10.92
N ALA A 52 2.78 8.11 11.00
CA ALA A 52 3.70 7.57 11.98
C ALA A 52 4.52 8.69 12.62
N THR A 53 4.44 8.79 13.95
CA THR A 53 5.15 9.82 14.72
C THR A 53 6.12 9.15 15.67
N ARG A 54 7.37 9.63 15.71
CA ARG A 54 8.37 9.09 16.63
C ARG A 54 8.06 9.56 18.05
N ASP A 55 7.93 8.62 18.99
CA ASP A 55 7.86 8.93 20.41
C ASP A 55 9.29 9.16 20.92
N ARG A 56 9.71 10.43 20.92
CA ARG A 56 11.06 10.82 21.37
C ARG A 56 11.29 10.57 22.86
N LYS A 57 10.24 10.54 23.68
CA LYS A 57 10.36 10.31 25.13
C LYS A 57 10.67 8.85 25.45
N ARG A 58 10.10 7.91 24.69
CA ARG A 58 10.33 6.47 24.86
C ARG A 58 11.47 5.90 24.02
N SER A 59 11.83 6.62 22.96
CA SER A 59 12.97 6.28 22.10
C SER A 59 14.31 6.44 22.82
N ARG A 60 15.27 5.61 22.46
CA ARG A 60 16.66 5.64 22.94
C ARG A 60 17.63 5.44 21.76
N PRO A 61 18.95 5.61 21.94
CA PRO A 61 19.92 5.38 20.85
C PRO A 61 19.85 3.97 20.25
N ASP A 62 19.54 2.97 21.08
CA ASP A 62 19.46 1.54 20.74
C ASP A 62 18.09 1.10 20.20
N ARG A 63 17.04 1.92 20.37
CA ARG A 63 15.68 1.55 19.96
C ARG A 63 14.81 2.74 19.57
N ALA A 64 14.09 2.61 18.46
CA ALA A 64 13.12 3.58 18.01
C ALA A 64 11.71 3.19 18.44
N VAL A 65 11.00 4.10 19.11
CA VAL A 65 9.58 3.91 19.44
C VAL A 65 8.76 4.85 18.58
N TRP A 66 7.74 4.30 17.93
CA TRP A 66 6.84 5.00 17.03
C TRP A 66 5.39 4.80 17.48
N VAL A 67 4.58 5.83 17.27
CA VAL A 67 3.12 5.73 17.30
C VAL A 67 2.65 5.69 15.85
N LEU A 68 2.16 4.54 15.41
CA LEU A 68 1.59 4.32 14.09
C LEU A 68 0.08 4.41 14.20
N LYS A 69 -0.52 5.37 13.48
CA LYS A 69 -1.97 5.52 13.39
C LYS A 69 -2.45 4.88 12.09
N CYS A 70 -3.37 3.93 12.21
CA CYS A 70 -4.10 3.33 11.11
C CYS A 70 -5.57 3.79 11.17
N SER A 71 -6.33 3.59 10.10
CA SER A 71 -7.76 3.92 10.05
C SER A 71 -8.61 3.12 11.05
N ASN A 72 -8.18 1.92 11.38
CA ASN A 72 -8.89 0.95 12.22
C ASN A 72 -8.27 0.77 13.62
N ALA A 73 -7.03 1.22 13.84
CA ALA A 73 -6.28 0.99 15.07
C ALA A 73 -5.12 1.96 15.23
N THR A 74 -4.63 2.12 16.47
CA THR A 74 -3.38 2.82 16.76
C THR A 74 -2.43 1.86 17.46
N TYR A 75 -1.16 1.88 17.06
CA TYR A 75 -0.13 0.99 17.57
C TYR A 75 1.06 1.77 18.10
N ARG A 76 1.66 1.27 19.17
CA ARG A 76 3.03 1.58 19.55
C ARG A 76 3.94 0.50 18.97
N VAL A 77 4.90 0.92 18.15
CA VAL A 77 5.85 0.04 17.50
C VAL A 77 7.25 0.36 18.02
N THR A 78 7.90 -0.62 18.65
CA THR A 78 9.28 -0.51 19.11
C THR A 78 10.18 -1.32 18.20
N ARG A 79 11.14 -0.68 17.52
CA ARG A 79 12.15 -1.34 16.69
C ARG A 79 13.52 -1.26 17.36
N ALA A 80 14.19 -2.41 17.46
CA ALA A 80 15.61 -2.52 17.74
C ALA A 80 16.28 -3.24 16.54
N PRO A 81 17.58 -3.00 16.25
CA PRO A 81 18.24 -3.54 15.05
C PRO A 81 18.17 -5.07 14.92
N ASP A 82 18.30 -5.78 16.04
CA ASP A 82 18.48 -7.24 16.06
C ASP A 82 17.23 -8.02 16.52
N MET A 83 16.07 -7.35 16.56
CA MET A 83 14.82 -7.96 17.02
C MET A 83 13.66 -7.60 16.09
N ALA A 84 12.69 -8.53 15.99
CA ALA A 84 11.39 -8.21 15.42
C ALA A 84 10.77 -7.02 16.18
N ALA A 85 10.04 -6.16 15.46
CA ALA A 85 9.44 -4.99 16.11
C ALA A 85 8.38 -5.43 17.12
N LYS A 86 8.48 -4.95 18.36
CA LYS A 86 7.43 -5.15 19.36
C LYS A 86 6.26 -4.23 19.03
N VAL A 87 5.07 -4.79 18.84
CA VAL A 87 3.84 -4.05 18.52
C VAL A 87 2.86 -4.17 19.67
N GLU A 88 2.40 -3.03 20.18
CA GLU A 88 1.41 -2.93 21.25
C GLU A 88 0.23 -2.10 20.74
N PRO A 89 -1.02 -2.62 20.71
CA PRO A 89 -2.20 -1.80 20.47
C PRO A 89 -2.31 -0.70 21.53
N LEU A 90 -2.74 0.48 21.11
CA LEU A 90 -3.06 1.59 21.99
C LEU A 90 -4.59 1.76 22.07
N PRO A 91 -5.14 1.99 23.28
CA PRO A 91 -6.55 2.33 23.45
C PRO A 91 -6.90 3.69 22.83
#